data_AF-A0A7W1YUA9-F1
#
_entry.id   AF-A0A7W1YUA9-F1
#
_cell.length_a   1.000
_cell.length_b   1.000
_cell.length_c   1.000
_cell.angle_alpha   90.00
_cell.angle_beta   90.00
_cell.angle_gamma   90.00
#
_symmetry.space_group_name_H-M   'P 1'
#
loop_
_entity.id
_entity.type
_entity.pdbx_description
1 polymer ?
#
loop_
_entity_poly.entity_id
_entity_poly.type
_entity_poly.pdbx_seq_one_letter_code
_entity_poly.pdbx_strand_id
1 'polypeptide(L)'
;PKAMVAAAFHHLPARELAALEHPVDSDVLICSDHPAATEATAEVVRHIPGLRPLDAGELSNAAPIEAFAAVLLQLNARYRTRVAIKLTGIDDAG
;
A
#
# COMPACT_ATOMS: atom_id res chain seq x y z
N PRO A 1 -12.91 12.51 -18.69
CA PRO A 1 -12.65 11.05 -18.56
C PRO A 1 -13.74 10.39 -17.69
N LYS A 2 -14.09 9.12 -17.90
CA LYS A 2 -15.08 8.39 -17.07
C LYS A 2 -14.46 7.32 -16.15
N ALA A 3 -13.14 7.17 -16.19
CA ALA A 3 -12.44 6.20 -15.35
C ALA A 3 -12.46 6.65 -13.88
N MET A 4 -12.65 5.70 -12.97
CA MET A 4 -12.44 5.91 -11.54
C MET A 4 -10.99 5.51 -11.22
N VAL A 5 -10.25 6.41 -10.56
CA VAL A 5 -8.82 6.23 -10.30
C VAL A 5 -8.60 5.93 -8.82
N ALA A 6 -7.80 4.92 -8.53
CA ALA A 6 -7.26 4.66 -7.20
C ALA A 6 -5.74 4.53 -7.28
N ALA A 7 -5.04 5.10 -6.31
CA ALA A 7 -3.59 5.02 -6.16
C ALA A 7 -3.25 4.08 -4.99
N ALA A 8 -2.43 3.06 -5.22
CA ALA A 8 -2.06 2.07 -4.21
C ALA A 8 -0.73 1.37 -4.58
N PHE A 9 -0.22 0.52 -3.68
CA PHE A 9 0.98 -0.34 -3.88
C PHE A 9 2.33 0.39 -4.03
N HIS A 10 2.37 1.72 -3.87
CA HIS A 10 3.57 2.56 -4.08
C HIS A 10 4.81 2.12 -3.31
N HIS A 11 4.60 1.53 -2.13
CA HIS A 11 5.64 1.30 -1.13
C HIS A 11 5.91 -0.17 -0.83
N LEU A 12 5.32 -1.09 -1.59
CA LEU A 12 5.56 -2.52 -1.39
C LEU A 12 6.90 -2.96 -1.98
N PRO A 13 7.66 -3.81 -1.28
CA PRO A 13 8.89 -4.37 -1.81
C PRO A 13 8.57 -5.43 -2.88
N ALA A 14 8.76 -5.07 -4.16
CA ALA A 14 8.31 -5.90 -5.30
C ALA A 14 8.88 -7.32 -5.33
N ARG A 15 10.13 -7.53 -4.89
CA ARG A 15 10.77 -8.85 -4.93
C ARG A 15 10.24 -9.78 -3.84
N GLU A 16 9.89 -9.26 -2.68
CA GLU A 16 9.26 -9.99 -1.58
C GLU A 16 7.82 -10.31 -1.95
N LEU A 17 7.11 -9.35 -2.55
CA LEU A 17 5.76 -9.58 -3.05
C LEU A 17 5.71 -10.70 -4.12
N ALA A 18 6.76 -10.81 -4.95
CA ALA A 18 6.89 -11.88 -5.93
C ALA A 18 7.28 -13.24 -5.33
N ALA A 19 7.75 -13.28 -4.08
CA ALA A 19 8.17 -14.51 -3.40
C ALA A 19 6.95 -15.17 -2.71
N LEU A 20 6.15 -15.90 -3.49
CA LEU A 20 4.85 -16.46 -3.06
C LEU A 20 4.89 -17.36 -1.80
N GLU A 21 6.05 -17.95 -1.49
CA GLU A 21 6.24 -18.78 -0.29
C GLU A 21 6.44 -17.96 0.99
N HIS A 22 6.70 -16.66 0.87
CA HIS A 22 7.04 -15.76 1.97
C HIS A 22 6.09 -14.56 1.97
N PRO A 23 4.94 -14.63 2.67
CA PRO A 23 3.96 -13.55 2.69
C PRO A 23 4.59 -12.26 3.24
N VAL A 24 4.21 -11.13 2.63
CA VAL A 24 4.63 -9.80 3.06
C VAL A 24 3.65 -9.31 4.10
N ASP A 25 4.10 -9.03 5.33
CA ASP A 25 3.29 -8.37 6.34
C ASP A 25 3.40 -6.85 6.16
N SER A 26 2.41 -6.23 5.52
CA SER A 26 2.41 -4.80 5.22
C SER A 26 1.00 -4.24 5.07
N ASP A 27 0.83 -2.98 5.44
CA ASP A 27 -0.33 -2.22 5.01
C ASP A 27 -0.17 -1.77 3.55
N VAL A 28 -1.27 -1.50 2.87
CA VAL A 28 -1.31 -0.87 1.55
C VAL A 28 -2.23 0.34 1.62
N LEU A 29 -1.66 1.53 1.48
CA LEU A 29 -2.44 2.77 1.46
C LEU A 29 -3.14 2.94 0.11
N ILE A 30 -4.44 3.22 0.15
CA ILE A 30 -5.30 3.43 -1.01
C ILE A 30 -5.82 4.86 -0.99
N CYS A 31 -5.64 5.60 -2.08
CA CYS A 31 -6.19 6.94 -2.24
C CYS A 31 -7.11 7.01 -3.46
N SER A 32 -8.33 7.53 -3.29
CA SER A 32 -9.27 7.73 -4.38
C SER A 32 -10.34 8.76 -4.02
N ASP A 33 -10.83 9.47 -5.03
CA ASP A 33 -12.03 10.33 -4.92
C ASP A 33 -13.33 9.52 -5.15
N HIS A 34 -13.23 8.20 -5.35
CA HIS A 34 -14.33 7.33 -5.70
C HIS A 34 -14.39 6.12 -4.74
N PRO A 35 -15.39 6.04 -3.85
CA PRO A 35 -15.52 4.92 -2.91
C PRO A 35 -15.54 3.53 -3.59
N ALA A 36 -16.14 3.44 -4.79
CA ALA A 36 -16.16 2.20 -5.56
C ALA A 36 -14.77 1.77 -6.06
N ALA A 37 -13.87 2.73 -6.37
CA ALA A 37 -12.51 2.41 -6.74
C ALA A 37 -11.65 2.08 -5.51
N THR A 38 -11.89 2.73 -4.37
CA THR A 38 -11.27 2.35 -3.08
C THR A 38 -11.60 0.90 -2.74
N GLU A 39 -12.88 0.52 -2.74
CA GLU A 39 -13.29 -0.83 -2.36
C GLU A 39 -12.78 -1.89 -3.35
N ALA A 40 -12.91 -1.66 -4.66
CA ALA A 40 -12.37 -2.58 -5.65
C ALA A 40 -10.85 -2.79 -5.50
N THR A 41 -10.11 -1.73 -5.15
CA THR A 41 -8.67 -1.83 -4.88
C THR A 41 -8.39 -2.57 -3.56
N ALA A 42 -9.18 -2.30 -2.52
CA ALA A 42 -9.08 -2.97 -1.22
C ALA A 42 -9.33 -4.47 -1.35
N GLU A 43 -10.33 -4.89 -2.14
CA GLU A 43 -10.57 -6.29 -2.46
C GLU A 43 -9.33 -6.94 -3.08
N VAL A 44 -8.69 -6.30 -4.07
CA VAL A 44 -7.44 -6.83 -4.67
C VAL A 44 -6.34 -7.00 -3.62
N VAL A 45 -6.18 -6.03 -2.71
CA VAL A 45 -5.18 -6.14 -1.63
C VAL A 45 -5.51 -7.31 -0.69
N ARG A 46 -6.77 -7.50 -0.29
CA ARG A 46 -7.19 -8.59 0.61
C ARG A 46 -6.94 -9.98 0.04
N HIS A 47 -6.83 -10.11 -1.29
CA HIS A 47 -6.47 -11.39 -1.93
C HIS A 47 -4.98 -11.75 -1.79
N ILE A 48 -4.13 -10.82 -1.34
CA ILE A 48 -2.70 -11.03 -1.18
C ILE A 48 -2.41 -11.33 0.30
N PRO A 49 -1.94 -12.55 0.64
CA PRO A 49 -1.68 -12.92 2.03
C PRO A 49 -0.70 -11.99 2.74
N GLY A 50 -1.07 -11.54 3.94
CA GLY A 50 -0.27 -10.65 4.78
C GLY A 50 -0.44 -9.16 4.48
N LEU A 51 -1.14 -8.80 3.39
CA LEU A 51 -1.45 -7.40 3.10
C LEU A 51 -2.76 -6.96 3.73
N ARG A 52 -2.78 -5.73 4.26
CA ARG A 52 -3.97 -5.08 4.79
C ARG A 52 -4.25 -3.77 4.06
N PRO A 53 -5.39 -3.61 3.38
CA PRO A 53 -5.73 -2.33 2.74
C PRO A 53 -6.10 -1.29 3.81
N LEU A 54 -5.65 -0.06 3.61
CA LEU A 54 -6.06 1.09 4.42
C LEU A 54 -6.50 2.22 3.50
N ASP A 55 -7.71 2.74 3.71
CA ASP A 55 -8.18 3.94 3.05
C ASP A 55 -7.42 5.16 3.61
N ALA A 56 -6.66 5.81 2.75
CA ALA A 56 -5.88 7.00 3.03
C ALA A 56 -6.55 8.28 2.49
N GLY A 57 -7.83 8.21 2.12
CA GLY A 57 -8.66 9.34 1.72
C GLY A 57 -8.54 9.70 0.24
N GLU A 58 -8.68 11.00 -0.05
CA GLU A 58 -8.75 11.56 -1.40
C GLU A 58 -7.49 11.27 -2.24
N LEU A 59 -7.65 11.31 -3.57
CA LEU A 59 -6.56 11.07 -4.51
C LEU A 59 -5.42 12.09 -4.35
N SER A 60 -5.69 13.27 -3.79
CA SER A 60 -4.71 14.30 -3.45
C SER A 60 -3.63 13.82 -2.47
N ASN A 61 -3.92 12.79 -1.64
CA ASN A 61 -2.96 12.18 -0.73
C ASN A 61 -1.97 11.21 -1.40
N ALA A 62 -2.15 10.89 -2.70
CA ALA A 62 -1.27 9.97 -3.42
C ALA A 62 0.17 10.50 -3.53
N ALA A 63 0.35 11.80 -3.83
CA ALA A 63 1.68 12.37 -4.07
C ALA A 63 2.62 12.27 -2.84
N PRO A 64 2.19 12.59 -1.61
CA PRO A 64 3.00 12.32 -0.41
C PRO A 64 3.37 10.83 -0.24
N ILE A 65 2.44 9.91 -0.52
CA ILE A 65 2.67 8.46 -0.35
C ILE A 65 3.68 7.96 -1.40
N GLU A 66 3.55 8.41 -2.65
CA GLU A 66 4.52 8.11 -3.72
C GLU A 66 5.92 8.62 -3.36
N ALA A 67 6.01 9.86 -2.88
CA ALA A 67 7.29 10.45 -2.47
C ALA A 67 7.93 9.68 -1.31
N PHE A 68 7.13 9.11 -0.40
CA PHE A 68 7.64 8.33 0.73
C PHE A 68 8.38 7.06 0.31
N ALA A 69 8.09 6.49 -0.87
CA ALA A 69 8.84 5.35 -1.40
C ALA A 69 10.35 5.62 -1.52
N ALA A 70 10.74 6.86 -1.81
CA ALA A 70 12.15 7.26 -1.84
C ALA A 70 12.81 7.17 -0.46
N VAL A 71 12.07 7.48 0.61
CA VAL A 71 12.55 7.33 1.99
C VAL A 71 12.79 5.85 2.31
N LEU A 72 11.86 4.97 1.92
CA LEU A 72 12.01 3.53 2.13
C LEU A 72 13.20 2.96 1.36
N LEU A 73 13.43 3.42 0.13
CA LEU A 73 14.61 3.03 -0.63
C LEU A 73 15.91 3.43 0.07
N GLN A 74 15.96 4.63 0.65
CA GLN A 74 17.10 5.10 1.43
C GLN A 74 17.32 4.24 2.69
N LEU A 75 16.24 3.85 3.39
CA LEU A 75 16.32 2.93 4.53
C LEU A 75 16.84 1.55 4.11
N ASN A 76 16.34 1.01 3.00
CA ASN A 76 16.80 -0.27 2.45
C ASN A 76 18.30 -0.25 2.16
N ALA A 77 18.81 0.81 1.52
CA ALA A 77 20.22 0.98 1.23
C ALA A 77 21.06 1.11 2.51
N ARG A 78 20.61 1.91 3.48
CA ARG A 78 21.32 2.17 4.74
C ARG A 78 21.41 0.94 5.63
N TYR A 79 20.32 0.20 5.79
CA TYR A 79 20.21 -0.92 6.71
C TYR A 79 20.38 -2.29 6.03
N ARG A 80 20.63 -2.32 4.72
CA ARG A 80 20.76 -3.54 3.89
C ARG A 80 19.59 -4.50 4.09
N THR A 81 18.40 -3.94 4.09
CA THR A 81 17.14 -4.66 4.33
C THR A 81 16.11 -4.31 3.28
N ARG A 82 14.92 -4.89 3.42
CA ARG A 82 13.72 -4.61 2.64
C ARG A 82 12.60 -4.28 3.61
N VAL A 83 12.32 -3.00 3.78
CA VAL A 83 11.31 -2.52 4.72
C VAL A 83 9.92 -2.67 4.13
N ALA A 84 8.97 -3.01 5.00
CA ALA A 84 7.54 -2.92 4.79
C ALA A 84 6.96 -1.96 5.84
N ILE A 85 5.80 -1.37 5.56
CA ILE A 85 5.16 -0.42 6.48
C ILE A 85 3.97 -1.12 7.14
N LYS A 86 3.84 -0.95 8.45
CA LYS A 86 2.65 -1.32 9.20
C LYS A 86 2.27 -0.18 10.14
N LEU A 87 1.07 0.36 9.97
CA LEU A 87 0.46 1.40 10.76
C LEU A 87 -0.31 0.77 11.93
N THR A 88 0.23 0.93 13.12
CA THR A 88 -0.34 0.39 14.35
C THR A 88 -1.45 1.29 14.89
N GLY A 89 -2.41 0.71 15.62
CA GLY A 89 -3.52 1.46 16.22
C GLY A 89 -4.71 1.68 15.29
N ILE A 90 -4.72 1.02 14.14
CA ILE A 90 -5.86 0.92 13.23
C ILE A 90 -6.32 -0.53 13.28
N ASP A 91 -7.49 -0.77 13.86
CA ASP A 91 -8.09 -2.11 13.95
C ASP A 91 -8.81 -2.47 12.65
N ASP A 92 -8.91 -3.76 12.33
CA ASP A 92 -9.53 -4.27 11.10
C ASP A 92 -11.06 -4.06 11.04
N ALA A 93 -11.64 -3.31 11.98
CA ALA A 93 -13.08 -3.09 12.17
C ALA A 93 -13.60 -1.76 11.58
N GLY A 94 -12.88 -1.20 10.59
CA GLY A 94 -13.34 -0.05 9.80
C GLY A 94 -14.32 -0.45 8.72
#